data_AF-A0A2K1YYT6-F1
#
_entry.id   AF-A0A2K1YYT6-F1
#
_cell.length_a   1.000
_cell.length_b   1.000
_cell.length_c   1.000
_cell.angle_alpha   90.00
_cell.angle_beta   90.00
_cell.angle_gamma   90.00
#
_symmetry.space_group_name_H-M   'P 1'
#
loop_
_entity.id
_entity.type
_entity.pdbx_description
1 polymer ?
#
loop_
_entity_poly.entity_id
_entity_poly.type
_entity_poly.pdbx_seq_one_letter_code
_entity_poly.pdbx_strand_id
1 'polypeptide(L)'
;HSLNTVARSKPRRVHHLYLLLATYTYLAQSYQNLANRYGPLMQIRLGTYRKLVGVLKYYDCLVERIIKEHEEKAKEGFERGDRKDLTGILLEIFKDPAAEIRLSKNDIKSFLLDMFFAVTDTTSVALEWAMAELINNPEIFKKLRDEISAVVGPNRLVKESDDSWSSEEKIGEHQMEFKAQNFRYLPFGNGRRGCPGASFAMLVTHATLGALVQCCGWKIKDGEKIDLRPGPGFSAEMARSLVCNPIKHMK
;
A
#
# COMPACT_ATOMS: atom_id res chain seq x y z
N HIS A 1 -25.43 -33.89 27.46
CA HIS A 1 -25.78 -32.98 26.34
C HIS A 1 -25.07 -31.65 26.57
N SER A 2 -23.87 -31.43 26.03
CA SER A 2 -23.56 -30.98 24.65
C SER A 2 -24.05 -29.56 24.37
N LEU A 3 -23.10 -28.65 24.11
CA LEU A 3 -23.10 -27.47 23.22
C LEU A 3 -21.78 -26.71 23.50
N ASN A 4 -20.62 -27.19 23.03
CA ASN A 4 -20.00 -26.91 21.73
C ASN A 4 -19.93 -25.44 21.29
N THR A 5 -18.68 -24.92 21.34
CA THR A 5 -17.96 -24.16 20.31
C THR A 5 -18.53 -22.82 19.81
N VAL A 6 -18.02 -21.71 20.36
CA VAL A 6 -17.85 -20.46 19.61
C VAL A 6 -16.37 -20.31 19.29
N ALA A 7 -16.01 -20.64 18.05
CA ALA A 7 -14.70 -20.43 17.49
C ALA A 7 -14.40 -18.92 17.44
N ARG A 8 -13.42 -18.45 18.24
CA ARG A 8 -12.78 -17.15 18.05
C ARG A 8 -11.98 -17.18 16.75
N SER A 9 -12.52 -16.61 15.68
CA SER A 9 -11.77 -16.30 14.46
C SER A 9 -10.75 -15.20 14.75
N LYS A 10 -9.48 -15.58 14.95
CA LYS A 10 -8.35 -14.64 15.01
C LYS A 10 -8.09 -14.06 13.60
N PRO A 11 -7.92 -12.73 13.42
CA PRO A 11 -7.46 -12.17 12.16
C PRO A 11 -5.93 -12.39 12.04
N ARG A 12 -5.50 -13.60 11.65
CA ARG A 12 -4.07 -13.92 11.49
C ARG A 12 -3.43 -13.36 10.21
N ARG A 13 -4.22 -12.80 9.28
CA ARG A 13 -3.72 -12.38 7.95
C ARG A 13 -2.93 -11.06 7.95
N VAL A 14 -3.24 -10.13 8.85
CA VAL A 14 -2.66 -8.76 8.84
C VAL A 14 -1.25 -8.72 9.48
N HIS A 15 -0.97 -9.63 10.43
CA HIS A 15 0.28 -9.65 11.18
C HIS A 15 1.50 -10.06 10.33
N HIS A 16 1.27 -10.86 9.28
CA HIS A 16 2.34 -11.34 8.38
C HIS A 16 2.79 -10.28 7.38
N LEU A 17 1.86 -9.45 6.89
CA LEU A 17 2.16 -8.33 6.01
C LEU A 17 2.93 -7.24 6.77
N TYR A 18 2.53 -6.95 8.00
CA TYR A 18 3.24 -6.01 8.88
C TYR A 18 4.70 -6.42 9.15
N LEU A 19 4.98 -7.71 9.30
CA LEU A 19 6.35 -8.22 9.47
C LEU A 19 7.20 -8.11 8.19
N LEU A 20 6.60 -8.30 7.01
CA LEU A 20 7.25 -8.08 5.71
C LEU A 20 7.59 -6.60 5.50
N LEU A 21 6.70 -5.69 5.89
CA LEU A 21 6.86 -4.24 5.74
C LEU A 21 7.85 -3.65 6.74
N ALA A 22 7.72 -3.99 8.03
CA ALA A 22 8.58 -3.48 9.10
C ALA A 22 10.04 -3.93 9.00
N THR A 23 10.31 -5.02 8.28
CA THR A 23 11.68 -5.52 8.07
C THR A 23 12.31 -4.96 6.79
N TYR A 24 11.51 -4.53 5.81
CA TYR A 24 12.00 -3.89 4.60
C TYR A 24 12.25 -2.39 4.77
N THR A 25 11.44 -1.63 5.50
CA THR A 25 11.78 -0.23 5.86
C THR A 25 13.15 -0.14 6.53
N TYR A 26 13.50 -1.16 7.33
CA TYR A 26 14.83 -1.33 7.91
C TYR A 26 15.93 -1.67 6.87
N LEU A 27 15.56 -2.34 5.79
CA LEU A 27 16.42 -2.68 4.65
C LEU A 27 16.70 -1.46 3.77
N ALA A 28 15.67 -0.67 3.43
CA ALA A 28 15.79 0.58 2.67
C ALA A 28 16.68 1.60 3.39
N GLN A 29 16.50 1.76 4.71
CA GLN A 29 17.38 2.56 5.58
C GLN A 29 18.85 2.10 5.55
N SER A 30 19.05 0.79 5.40
CA SER A 30 20.37 0.16 5.41
C SER A 30 21.05 0.27 4.04
N TYR A 31 20.32 0.15 2.93
CA TYR A 31 20.90 0.18 1.57
C TYR A 31 21.42 1.57 1.18
N GLN A 32 20.73 2.65 1.54
CA GLN A 32 21.13 4.01 1.16
C GLN A 32 22.41 4.50 1.88
N ASN A 33 22.63 4.05 3.12
CA ASN A 33 23.80 4.40 3.94
C ASN A 33 25.03 3.52 3.67
N LEU A 34 24.83 2.29 3.17
CA LEU A 34 25.91 1.33 2.88
C LEU A 34 26.46 1.46 1.46
N ALA A 35 25.57 1.65 0.47
CA ALA A 35 25.96 1.71 -0.94
C ALA A 35 26.84 2.94 -1.27
N ASN A 36 26.63 4.06 -0.56
CA ASN A 36 27.40 5.29 -0.74
C ASN A 36 28.78 5.28 -0.03
N ARG A 37 29.11 4.26 0.78
CA ARG A 37 30.34 4.27 1.59
C ARG A 37 31.26 3.07 1.40
N TYR A 38 30.75 1.89 1.05
CA TYR A 38 31.58 0.68 0.97
C TYR A 38 31.11 -0.20 -0.18
N GLY A 39 31.91 -0.26 -1.26
CA GLY A 39 31.72 -1.22 -2.35
C GLY A 39 31.95 -2.68 -1.91
N PRO A 40 32.91 -3.43 -2.50
CA PRO A 40 33.04 -4.90 -2.38
C PRO A 40 33.21 -5.48 -0.96
N LEU A 41 33.33 -4.65 0.08
CA LEU A 41 33.45 -5.02 1.48
C LEU A 41 32.12 -5.47 2.15
N MET A 42 30.99 -5.37 1.44
CA MET A 42 29.67 -5.78 1.96
C MET A 42 29.56 -7.29 2.24
N GLN A 43 30.52 -8.12 1.84
CA GLN A 43 30.52 -9.56 2.16
C GLN A 43 30.87 -9.91 3.62
N ILE A 44 31.43 -8.99 4.42
CA ILE A 44 32.12 -9.38 5.67
C ILE A 44 31.33 -9.14 6.98
N ARG A 45 30.09 -8.62 6.97
CA ARG A 45 29.36 -8.36 8.25
C ARG A 45 27.86 -8.70 8.21
N LEU A 46 27.51 -9.97 8.46
CA LEU A 46 26.16 -10.51 8.15
C LEU A 46 25.40 -11.12 9.36
N GLY A 47 24.87 -10.25 10.22
CA GLY A 47 23.71 -10.54 11.07
C GLY A 47 22.38 -10.19 10.39
N THR A 48 22.35 -9.09 9.63
CA THR A 48 21.17 -8.53 8.95
C THR A 48 20.77 -9.31 7.70
N TYR A 49 21.73 -9.90 6.98
CA TYR A 49 21.48 -10.77 5.82
C TYR A 49 20.68 -12.02 6.17
N ARG A 50 20.86 -12.56 7.38
CA ARG A 50 20.08 -13.72 7.84
C ARG A 50 18.58 -13.41 7.97
N LYS A 51 18.24 -12.19 8.42
CA LYS A 51 16.84 -11.74 8.50
C LYS A 51 16.25 -11.52 7.11
N LEU A 52 16.98 -10.84 6.21
CA LEU A 52 16.57 -10.64 4.82
C LEU A 52 16.33 -11.98 4.10
N VAL A 53 17.29 -12.90 4.19
CA VAL A 53 17.16 -14.25 3.61
C VAL A 53 15.97 -14.99 4.20
N GLY A 54 15.69 -14.83 5.50
CA GLY A 54 14.50 -15.40 6.13
C GLY A 54 13.20 -14.83 5.56
N VAL A 55 13.13 -13.51 5.34
CA VAL A 55 11.96 -12.84 4.76
C VAL A 55 11.74 -13.24 3.30
N LEU A 56 12.80 -13.28 2.49
CA LEU A 56 12.71 -13.72 1.09
C LEU A 56 12.28 -15.19 0.98
N LYS A 57 12.77 -16.06 1.88
CA LYS A 57 12.29 -17.45 1.97
C LYS A 57 10.81 -17.53 2.34
N TYR A 58 10.37 -16.72 3.29
CA TYR A 58 8.95 -16.66 3.67
C TYR A 58 8.07 -16.18 2.51
N TYR A 59 8.51 -15.14 1.80
CA TYR A 59 7.84 -14.64 0.61
C TYR A 59 7.75 -15.70 -0.48
N ASP A 60 8.86 -16.37 -0.79
CA ASP A 60 8.89 -17.45 -1.77
C ASP A 60 7.89 -18.57 -1.41
N CYS A 61 7.89 -19.04 -0.17
CA CYS A 61 6.91 -20.01 0.33
C CYS A 61 5.46 -19.52 0.22
N LEU A 62 5.21 -18.24 0.53
CA LEU A 62 3.88 -17.64 0.47
C LEU A 62 3.36 -17.60 -0.97
N VAL A 63 4.16 -17.11 -1.91
CA VAL A 63 3.76 -16.99 -3.31
C VAL A 63 3.67 -18.35 -3.97
N GLU A 64 4.55 -19.29 -3.66
CA GLU A 64 4.43 -20.68 -4.15
C GLU A 64 3.08 -21.28 -3.74
N ARG A 65 2.65 -21.05 -2.50
CA ARG A 65 1.32 -21.49 -2.04
C ARG A 65 0.19 -20.80 -2.81
N ILE A 66 0.27 -19.48 -3.01
CA ILE A 66 -0.72 -18.73 -3.80
C ILE A 66 -0.80 -19.28 -5.22
N ILE A 67 0.34 -19.49 -5.89
CA ILE A 67 0.40 -20.06 -7.24
C ILE A 67 -0.27 -21.43 -7.27
N LYS A 68 0.05 -22.30 -6.30
CA LYS A 68 -0.55 -23.64 -6.22
C LYS A 68 -2.07 -23.59 -6.06
N GLU A 69 -2.59 -22.72 -5.20
CA GLU A 69 -4.03 -22.52 -5.02
C GLU A 69 -4.70 -22.07 -6.34
N HIS A 70 -4.04 -21.22 -7.14
CA HIS A 70 -4.54 -20.80 -8.45
C HIS A 70 -4.46 -21.91 -9.50
N GLU A 71 -3.39 -22.71 -9.49
CA GLU A 71 -3.25 -23.87 -10.37
C GLU A 71 -4.30 -24.96 -10.07
N GLU A 72 -4.67 -25.14 -8.80
CA GLU A 72 -5.72 -26.07 -8.36
C GLU A 72 -7.10 -25.59 -8.79
N LYS A 73 -7.46 -24.33 -8.52
CA LYS A 73 -8.72 -23.73 -9.00
C LYS A 73 -8.87 -23.80 -10.51
N ALA A 74 -7.78 -23.61 -11.26
CA ALA A 74 -7.82 -23.71 -12.71
C ALA A 74 -8.17 -25.12 -13.22
N LYS A 75 -7.94 -26.18 -12.41
CA LYS A 75 -8.32 -27.57 -12.75
C LYS A 75 -9.78 -27.88 -12.47
N GLU A 76 -10.37 -27.21 -11.48
CA GLU A 76 -11.78 -27.37 -11.10
C GLU A 76 -12.75 -26.74 -12.11
N GLY A 77 -12.22 -25.96 -13.06
CA GLY A 77 -12.98 -25.24 -14.07
C GLY A 77 -13.41 -23.87 -13.53
N PHE A 78 -13.28 -22.82 -14.36
CA PHE A 78 -13.81 -21.50 -14.01
C PHE A 78 -15.33 -21.52 -14.16
N GLU A 79 -16.06 -21.25 -13.07
CA GLU A 79 -17.49 -20.95 -13.17
C GLU A 79 -17.70 -19.66 -13.98
N ARG A 80 -18.82 -19.57 -14.69
CA ARG A 80 -19.17 -18.45 -15.56
C ARG A 80 -19.42 -17.19 -14.72
N GLY A 81 -18.36 -16.46 -14.39
CA GLY A 81 -18.41 -15.26 -13.55
C GLY A 81 -17.16 -15.01 -12.72
N ASP A 82 -16.24 -15.98 -12.59
CA ASP A 82 -15.01 -15.78 -11.81
C ASP A 82 -14.05 -14.84 -12.55
N ARG A 83 -13.83 -13.65 -11.97
CA ARG A 83 -12.80 -12.72 -12.44
C ARG A 83 -11.43 -13.27 -12.05
N LYS A 84 -10.57 -13.49 -13.05
CA LYS A 84 -9.15 -13.82 -12.82
C LYS A 84 -8.49 -12.64 -12.12
N ASP A 85 -7.81 -12.91 -11.01
CA ASP A 85 -6.93 -11.93 -10.41
C ASP A 85 -5.61 -11.86 -11.20
N LEU A 86 -4.75 -10.93 -10.80
CA LEU A 86 -3.45 -10.72 -11.43
C LEU A 86 -2.60 -12.00 -11.49
N THR A 87 -2.60 -12.82 -10.44
CA THR A 87 -1.83 -14.06 -10.40
C THR A 87 -2.37 -15.03 -11.45
N GLY A 88 -3.69 -15.13 -11.57
CA GLY A 88 -4.35 -15.91 -12.61
C GLY A 88 -3.95 -15.49 -14.02
N ILE A 89 -3.91 -14.17 -14.29
CA ILE A 89 -3.50 -13.61 -15.59
C ILE A 89 -2.02 -13.94 -15.89
N LEU A 90 -1.12 -13.76 -14.92
CA LEU A 90 0.30 -14.06 -15.09
C LEU A 90 0.55 -15.55 -15.34
N LEU A 91 -0.20 -16.43 -14.68
CA LEU A 91 -0.12 -17.88 -14.89
C LEU A 91 -0.65 -18.31 -16.26
N GLU A 92 -1.62 -17.58 -16.82
CA GLU A 92 -2.11 -17.81 -18.18
C GLU A 92 -1.05 -17.46 -19.22
N ILE A 93 -0.41 -16.28 -19.09
CA ILE A 93 0.70 -15.87 -19.95
C ILE A 93 1.87 -16.87 -19.85
N PHE A 94 2.19 -17.33 -18.64
CA PHE A 94 3.21 -18.34 -18.41
C PHE A 94 2.93 -19.68 -19.12
N LYS A 95 1.66 -20.05 -19.25
CA LYS A 95 1.24 -21.31 -19.90
C LYS A 95 1.09 -21.20 -21.41
N ASP A 96 1.00 -19.99 -21.95
CA ASP A 96 0.82 -19.78 -23.39
C ASP A 96 2.17 -19.91 -24.14
N PRO A 97 2.35 -20.95 -24.96
CA PRO A 97 3.58 -21.15 -25.72
C PRO A 97 3.80 -20.09 -26.82
N ALA A 98 2.74 -19.38 -27.22
CA ALA A 98 2.75 -18.31 -28.23
C ALA A 98 2.88 -16.91 -27.62
N ALA A 99 2.98 -16.78 -26.30
CA ALA A 99 3.16 -15.48 -25.64
C ALA A 99 4.43 -14.78 -26.14
N GLU A 100 4.30 -13.49 -26.47
CA GLU A 100 5.42 -12.63 -26.89
C GLU A 100 6.54 -12.56 -25.83
N ILE A 101 6.14 -12.60 -24.55
CA ILE A 101 7.03 -12.61 -23.39
C ILE A 101 6.96 -13.97 -22.71
N ARG A 102 8.08 -14.71 -22.71
CA ARG A 102 8.22 -15.97 -21.97
C ARG A 102 8.53 -15.70 -20.50
N LEU A 103 7.51 -15.78 -19.65
CA LEU A 103 7.66 -15.69 -18.21
C LEU A 103 8.17 -17.01 -17.61
N SER A 104 8.92 -16.93 -16.52
CA SER A 104 9.18 -18.05 -15.62
C SER A 104 8.39 -17.91 -14.32
N LYS A 105 8.26 -19.00 -13.54
CA LYS A 105 7.66 -18.92 -12.20
C LYS A 105 8.42 -17.95 -11.29
N ASN A 106 9.73 -17.81 -11.47
CA ASN A 106 10.53 -16.84 -10.71
C ASN A 106 10.21 -15.40 -11.13
N ASP A 107 9.96 -15.15 -12.41
CA ASP A 107 9.58 -13.81 -12.89
C ASP A 107 8.22 -13.39 -12.33
N ILE A 108 7.26 -14.33 -12.25
CA ILE A 108 5.94 -14.08 -11.62
C ILE A 108 6.14 -13.72 -10.15
N LYS A 109 6.94 -14.49 -9.40
CA LYS A 109 7.25 -14.21 -7.99
C LYS A 109 7.90 -12.84 -7.82
N SER A 110 8.91 -12.51 -8.63
CA SER A 110 9.57 -11.22 -8.58
C SER A 110 8.62 -10.08 -8.91
N PHE A 111 7.79 -10.22 -9.94
CA PHE A 111 6.82 -9.19 -10.33
C PHE A 111 5.78 -8.93 -9.24
N LEU A 112 5.25 -9.99 -8.61
CA LEU A 112 4.33 -9.84 -7.49
C LEU A 112 5.02 -9.12 -6.32
N LEU A 113 6.31 -9.40 -6.05
CA LEU A 113 7.06 -8.77 -4.97
C LEU A 113 7.20 -7.28 -5.22
N ASP A 114 7.60 -6.92 -6.45
CA ASP A 114 7.78 -5.54 -6.87
C ASP A 114 6.48 -4.75 -6.74
N MET A 115 5.34 -5.33 -7.14
CA MET A 115 4.05 -4.67 -7.02
C MET A 115 3.61 -4.49 -5.55
N PHE A 116 3.75 -5.52 -4.72
CA PHE A 116 3.41 -5.42 -3.30
C PHE A 116 4.28 -4.40 -2.56
N PHE A 117 5.57 -4.36 -2.90
CA PHE A 117 6.49 -3.40 -2.31
C PHE A 117 6.15 -1.97 -2.72
N ALA A 118 5.99 -1.73 -4.02
CA ALA A 118 5.71 -0.41 -4.57
C ALA A 118 4.43 0.20 -3.98
N VAL A 119 3.36 -0.59 -3.84
CA VAL A 119 2.08 -0.08 -3.35
C VAL A 119 2.09 0.17 -1.84
N THR A 120 2.74 -0.69 -1.06
CA THR A 120 2.58 -0.61 0.38
C THR A 120 3.48 0.46 0.98
N ASP A 121 4.74 0.55 0.55
CA ASP A 121 5.69 1.49 1.13
C ASP A 121 5.26 2.95 0.86
N THR A 122 5.01 3.27 -0.41
CA THR A 122 4.67 4.64 -0.84
C THR A 122 3.32 5.12 -0.29
N THR A 123 2.28 4.29 -0.36
CA THR A 123 0.93 4.66 0.11
C THR A 123 0.88 4.83 1.62
N SER A 124 1.58 3.97 2.38
CA SER A 124 1.62 4.07 3.84
C SER A 124 2.25 5.39 4.28
N VAL A 125 3.40 5.72 3.69
CA VAL A 125 4.11 6.97 3.98
C VAL A 125 3.26 8.18 3.60
N ALA A 126 2.63 8.16 2.42
CA ALA A 126 1.74 9.24 1.98
C ALA A 126 0.57 9.46 2.95
N LEU A 127 -0.08 8.39 3.42
CA LEU A 127 -1.15 8.46 4.41
C LEU A 127 -0.65 8.97 5.76
N GLU A 128 0.54 8.55 6.18
CA GLU A 128 1.16 8.99 7.43
C GLU A 128 1.42 10.50 7.43
N TRP A 129 2.03 11.02 6.35
CA TRP A 129 2.24 12.45 6.14
C TRP A 129 0.92 13.22 6.08
N ALA A 130 -0.05 12.74 5.29
CA ALA A 130 -1.34 13.40 5.16
C ALA A 130 -2.07 13.51 6.50
N MET A 131 -2.09 12.44 7.28
CA MET A 131 -2.67 12.46 8.64
C MET A 131 -1.90 13.38 9.57
N ALA A 132 -0.57 13.38 9.53
CA ALA A 132 0.24 14.24 10.38
C ALA A 132 0.01 15.73 10.09
N GLU A 133 -0.05 16.10 8.81
CA GLU A 133 -0.37 17.46 8.36
C GLU A 133 -1.78 17.88 8.79
N LEU A 134 -2.78 17.02 8.62
CA LEU A 134 -4.15 17.31 9.04
C LEU A 134 -4.25 17.50 10.55
N ILE A 135 -3.61 16.64 11.35
CA ILE A 135 -3.62 16.75 12.81
C ILE A 135 -2.96 18.05 13.28
N ASN A 136 -1.87 18.47 12.63
CA ASN A 136 -1.20 19.74 12.92
C ASN A 136 -2.03 20.97 12.48
N ASN A 137 -3.05 20.81 11.64
CA ASN A 137 -3.89 21.88 11.11
C ASN A 137 -5.40 21.60 11.36
N PRO A 138 -5.90 21.79 12.60
CA PRO A 138 -7.26 21.43 12.99
C PRO A 138 -8.38 22.10 12.16
N GLU A 139 -8.16 23.33 11.69
CA GLU A 139 -9.13 24.04 10.82
C GLU A 139 -9.31 23.34 9.47
N ILE A 140 -8.20 22.89 8.86
CA ILE A 140 -8.24 22.12 7.61
C ILE A 140 -8.86 20.75 7.85
N PHE A 141 -8.51 20.10 8.95
CA PHE A 141 -9.11 18.82 9.36
C PHE A 141 -10.64 18.95 9.46
N LYS A 142 -11.12 19.99 10.15
CA LYS A 142 -12.55 20.25 10.33
C LYS A 142 -13.22 20.51 8.99
N LYS A 143 -12.64 21.35 8.12
CA LYS A 143 -13.16 21.63 6.79
C LYS A 143 -13.31 20.36 5.95
N LEU A 144 -12.27 19.51 5.92
CA LEU A 144 -12.30 18.24 5.19
C LEU A 144 -13.40 17.30 5.74
N ARG A 145 -13.55 17.26 7.06
CA ARG A 145 -14.62 16.48 7.70
C ARG A 145 -16.01 16.99 7.33
N ASP A 146 -16.21 18.30 7.35
CA ASP A 146 -17.48 18.93 6.98
C ASP A 146 -17.83 18.64 5.51
N GLU A 147 -16.82 18.67 4.62
CA GLU A 147 -16.96 18.31 3.21
C GLU A 147 -17.37 16.83 3.02
N ILE A 148 -16.67 15.91 3.70
CA ILE A 148 -17.02 14.47 3.66
C ILE A 148 -18.46 14.26 4.17
N SER A 149 -18.84 14.93 5.25
CA SER A 149 -20.20 14.85 5.81
C SER A 149 -21.26 15.38 4.83
N ALA A 150 -20.96 16.46 4.10
CA ALA A 150 -21.86 17.04 3.12
C ALA A 150 -22.06 16.15 1.87
N VAL A 151 -21.00 15.48 1.40
CA VAL A 151 -21.03 14.67 0.16
C VAL A 151 -21.46 13.23 0.42
N VAL A 152 -20.86 12.58 1.42
CA VAL A 152 -21.06 11.14 1.71
C VAL A 152 -22.22 10.92 2.68
N GLY A 153 -22.44 11.87 3.60
CA GLY A 153 -23.42 11.77 4.67
C GLY A 153 -22.95 10.89 5.84
N PRO A 154 -23.76 10.79 6.92
CA PRO A 154 -23.38 10.08 8.14
C PRO A 154 -23.56 8.56 8.06
N ASN A 155 -24.31 8.05 7.07
CA ASN A 155 -24.84 6.68 7.10
C ASN A 155 -23.96 5.66 6.37
N ARG A 156 -22.84 6.08 5.79
CA ARG A 156 -21.92 5.18 5.08
C ARG A 156 -20.50 5.75 5.07
N LEU A 157 -19.53 4.85 4.97
CA LEU A 157 -18.13 5.23 4.80
C LEU A 157 -17.89 5.76 3.39
N VAL A 158 -16.85 6.60 3.27
CA VAL A 158 -16.24 6.96 1.99
C VAL A 158 -15.92 5.68 1.21
N LYS A 159 -16.35 5.63 -0.04
CA LYS A 159 -16.07 4.58 -1.01
C LYS A 159 -15.26 5.13 -2.16
N GLU A 160 -14.61 4.22 -2.88
CA GLU A 160 -13.92 4.49 -4.14
C GLU A 160 -14.79 5.22 -5.17
N SER A 161 -16.11 4.98 -5.17
CA SER A 161 -17.08 5.64 -6.05
C SER A 161 -17.46 7.07 -5.65
N ASP A 162 -17.15 7.48 -4.40
CA ASP A 162 -17.45 8.82 -3.90
C ASP A 162 -16.43 9.85 -4.39
N ASP A 163 -15.26 9.35 -4.81
CA ASP A 163 -14.37 10.09 -5.65
C ASP A 163 -15.10 10.32 -6.99
N SER A 164 -15.79 11.46 -7.09
CA SER A 164 -16.32 12.01 -8.35
C SER A 164 -15.24 12.13 -9.45
N TRP A 165 -13.97 11.96 -9.06
CA TRP A 165 -12.76 11.81 -9.87
C TRP A 165 -12.66 10.50 -10.67
N SER A 166 -13.43 9.47 -10.32
CA SER A 166 -13.37 8.13 -10.94
C SER A 166 -14.29 7.93 -12.14
N SER A 167 -15.19 8.87 -12.42
CA SER A 167 -15.91 8.87 -13.70
C SER A 167 -14.96 9.35 -14.79
N GLU A 168 -14.69 8.49 -15.78
CA GLU A 168 -13.88 8.76 -16.98
C GLU A 168 -14.39 9.98 -17.80
N GLU A 169 -15.51 10.59 -17.40
CA GLU A 169 -16.27 11.61 -18.11
C GLU A 169 -16.10 13.06 -17.60
N LYS A 170 -15.40 13.31 -16.47
CA LYS A 170 -15.21 14.68 -15.94
C LYS A 170 -13.75 15.11 -15.83
N ILE A 171 -13.01 14.92 -16.92
CA ILE A 171 -11.71 15.55 -17.19
C ILE A 171 -11.98 17.03 -17.53
N GLY A 172 -12.30 17.84 -16.52
CA GLY A 172 -12.90 19.17 -16.73
C GLY A 172 -12.22 20.30 -15.99
N GLU A 173 -12.69 20.64 -14.79
CA GLU A 173 -12.58 22.05 -14.39
C GLU A 173 -12.06 22.33 -12.97
N HIS A 174 -11.77 21.32 -12.14
CA HIS A 174 -11.17 21.57 -10.82
C HIS A 174 -10.09 20.56 -10.40
N GLN A 175 -9.42 19.94 -11.37
CA GLN A 175 -8.24 19.12 -11.13
C GLN A 175 -7.11 19.97 -10.51
N MET A 176 -6.54 19.49 -9.40
CA MET A 176 -5.09 19.54 -9.25
C MET A 176 -4.54 18.67 -10.40
N GLU A 177 -4.37 19.30 -11.57
CA GLU A 177 -4.02 18.61 -12.80
C GLU A 177 -2.68 17.91 -12.65
N PHE A 178 -2.73 16.59 -12.51
CA PHE A 178 -1.68 15.66 -12.92
C PHE A 178 -1.54 15.59 -14.45
N LYS A 179 -2.03 16.58 -15.19
CA LYS A 179 -1.68 16.72 -16.60
C LYS A 179 -0.18 16.97 -16.63
N ALA A 180 0.49 16.13 -17.41
CA ALA A 180 1.91 16.15 -17.77
C ALA A 180 2.49 17.51 -18.23
N GLN A 181 1.70 18.58 -18.21
CA GLN A 181 2.06 19.94 -18.59
C GLN A 181 2.50 20.80 -17.39
N ASN A 182 2.17 20.42 -16.14
CA ASN A 182 2.70 21.07 -14.94
C ASN A 182 3.93 20.31 -14.40
N PHE A 183 5.10 20.59 -14.98
CA PHE A 183 6.37 19.95 -14.60
C PHE A 183 6.85 20.27 -13.17
N ARG A 184 6.11 21.09 -12.40
CA ARG A 184 6.45 21.44 -11.02
C ARG A 184 6.02 20.38 -10.00
N TYR A 185 5.11 19.48 -10.36
CA TYR A 185 4.57 18.46 -9.45
C TYR A 185 4.34 17.13 -10.18
N LEU A 186 5.21 16.15 -9.90
CA LEU A 186 5.23 14.84 -10.57
C LEU A 186 5.38 13.67 -9.58
N PRO A 187 4.52 13.52 -8.56
CA PRO A 187 4.72 12.50 -7.51
C PRO A 187 4.55 11.06 -8.01
N PHE A 188 4.02 10.86 -9.23
CA PHE A 188 3.95 9.56 -9.90
C PHE A 188 4.88 9.44 -11.11
N GLY A 189 5.78 10.42 -11.32
CA GLY A 189 6.58 10.51 -12.54
C GLY A 189 5.74 10.77 -13.79
N ASN A 190 6.36 10.65 -14.97
CA ASN A 190 5.73 10.89 -16.27
C ASN A 190 6.45 10.08 -17.38
N GLY A 191 5.82 9.94 -18.55
CA GLY A 191 6.37 9.28 -19.73
C GLY A 191 6.41 7.75 -19.59
N ARG A 192 7.36 7.11 -20.29
CA ARG A 192 7.48 5.64 -20.38
C ARG A 192 7.76 4.93 -19.06
N ARG A 193 8.10 5.66 -17.99
CA ARG A 193 8.39 5.15 -16.65
C ARG A 193 7.48 5.77 -15.59
N GLY A 194 6.36 6.36 -16.00
CA GLY A 194 5.32 6.80 -15.07
C GLY A 194 4.79 5.63 -14.22
N CYS A 195 4.35 5.93 -13.01
CA CYS A 195 3.89 4.91 -12.06
C CYS A 195 2.67 4.18 -12.64
N PRO A 196 2.74 2.85 -12.86
CA PRO A 196 1.59 2.09 -13.35
C PRO A 196 0.46 2.00 -12.32
N GLY A 197 0.78 2.24 -11.03
CA GLY A 197 -0.17 2.23 -9.92
C GLY A 197 -0.73 3.60 -9.54
N ALA A 198 -0.53 4.66 -10.32
CA ALA A 198 -0.93 6.03 -9.95
C ALA A 198 -2.42 6.13 -9.59
N SER A 199 -3.31 5.61 -10.45
CA SER A 199 -4.76 5.65 -10.20
C SER A 199 -5.14 4.85 -8.97
N PHE A 200 -4.54 3.68 -8.78
CA PHE A 200 -4.78 2.83 -7.60
C PHE A 200 -4.30 3.50 -6.31
N ALA A 201 -3.09 4.07 -6.32
CA ALA A 201 -2.53 4.77 -5.17
C ALA A 201 -3.38 5.96 -4.75
N MET A 202 -3.86 6.77 -5.71
CA MET A 202 -4.77 7.88 -5.41
C MET A 202 -6.08 7.39 -4.80
N LEU A 203 -6.69 6.37 -5.39
CA LEU A 203 -7.95 5.80 -4.93
C LEU A 203 -7.84 5.28 -3.50
N VAL A 204 -6.82 4.46 -3.22
CA VAL A 204 -6.58 3.90 -1.89
C VAL A 204 -6.25 5.01 -0.89
N THR A 205 -5.43 5.99 -1.28
CA THR A 205 -5.07 7.09 -0.38
C THR A 205 -6.29 7.92 -0.02
N HIS A 206 -7.10 8.35 -0.98
CA HIS A 206 -8.30 9.14 -0.72
C HIS A 206 -9.33 8.39 0.09
N ALA A 207 -9.67 7.15 -0.30
CA ALA A 207 -10.65 6.35 0.41
C ALA A 207 -10.20 6.08 1.86
N THR A 208 -8.94 5.74 2.06
CA THR A 208 -8.39 5.46 3.39
C THR A 208 -8.33 6.74 4.23
N LEU A 209 -7.80 7.83 3.70
CA LEU A 209 -7.72 9.11 4.39
C LEU A 209 -9.11 9.63 4.75
N GLY A 210 -10.05 9.59 3.81
CA GLY A 210 -11.44 9.95 4.02
C GLY A 210 -12.09 9.13 5.13
N ALA A 211 -11.91 7.81 5.11
CA ALA A 211 -12.40 6.94 6.19
C ALA A 211 -11.77 7.27 7.55
N LEU A 212 -10.45 7.54 7.61
CA LEU A 212 -9.75 7.91 8.85
C LEU A 212 -10.27 9.24 9.42
N VAL A 213 -10.50 10.23 8.57
CA VAL A 213 -11.03 11.56 8.95
C VAL A 213 -12.49 11.48 9.39
N GLN A 214 -13.29 10.68 8.69
CA GLN A 214 -14.72 10.47 8.98
C GLN A 214 -14.91 9.71 10.30
N CYS A 215 -14.13 8.66 10.53
CA CYS A 215 -14.34 7.73 11.64
C CYS A 215 -13.75 8.20 12.97
N CYS A 216 -12.65 8.94 12.93
CA CYS A 216 -11.78 9.13 14.09
C CYS A 216 -11.43 10.61 14.31
N GLY A 217 -11.56 11.06 15.56
CA GLY A 217 -10.68 12.08 16.11
C GLY A 217 -9.33 11.47 16.47
N TRP A 218 -8.30 12.29 16.61
CA TRP A 218 -6.94 11.80 16.84
C TRP A 218 -6.33 12.51 18.04
N LYS A 219 -5.81 11.71 18.98
CA LYS A 219 -5.04 12.22 20.12
C LYS A 219 -3.58 11.85 19.95
N ILE A 220 -2.72 12.87 19.90
CA ILE A 220 -1.27 12.70 19.85
C ILE A 220 -0.80 12.15 21.21
N LYS A 221 0.11 11.18 21.17
CA LYS A 221 0.67 10.58 22.40
C LYS A 221 1.73 11.46 23.05
N ASP A 222 2.55 12.14 22.23
CA ASP A 222 3.70 12.95 22.66
C ASP A 222 3.62 14.37 22.08
N GLY A 223 3.52 15.39 22.93
CA GLY A 223 3.53 16.81 22.54
C GLY A 223 2.21 17.36 21.98
N GLU A 224 2.22 18.64 21.61
CA GLU A 224 1.07 19.35 21.03
C GLU A 224 1.04 19.31 19.49
N LYS A 225 2.19 19.05 18.85
CA LYS A 225 2.35 19.00 17.38
C LYS A 225 3.25 17.85 16.96
N ILE A 226 2.98 17.30 15.78
CA ILE A 226 3.76 16.23 15.15
C ILE A 226 4.98 16.84 14.44
N ASP A 227 6.14 16.20 14.61
CA ASP A 227 7.40 16.57 13.95
C ASP A 227 7.39 16.13 12.49
N LEU A 228 7.24 17.08 11.58
CA LEU A 228 7.15 16.89 10.13
C LEU A 228 8.52 16.94 9.43
N ARG A 229 9.61 16.64 10.14
CA ARG A 229 10.93 16.58 9.50
C ARG A 229 11.06 15.27 8.72
N PRO A 230 11.60 15.31 7.48
CA PRO A 230 11.90 14.10 6.74
C PRO A 230 12.99 13.33 7.48
N GLY A 231 12.76 12.03 7.60
CA GLY A 231 13.72 11.05 8.08
C GLY A 231 14.60 10.55 6.95
N PRO A 232 15.65 9.78 7.30
CA PRO A 232 16.32 8.99 6.28
C PRO A 232 15.35 7.88 5.82
N GLY A 233 15.41 7.50 4.55
CA GLY A 233 14.61 6.40 4.00
C GLY A 233 14.37 6.57 2.50
N PHE A 234 13.91 5.51 1.83
CA PHE A 234 13.75 5.49 0.38
C PHE A 234 12.53 6.30 -0.07
N SER A 235 11.48 6.30 0.76
CA SER A 235 10.18 6.90 0.46
C SER A 235 9.95 8.23 1.20
N ALA A 236 11.01 8.85 1.71
CA ALA A 236 10.96 10.08 2.49
C ALA A 236 10.03 9.98 3.72
N GLU A 237 10.18 8.89 4.47
CA GLU A 237 9.53 8.63 5.75
C GLU A 237 9.75 9.80 6.73
N MET A 238 8.84 10.03 7.66
CA MET A 238 9.05 11.02 8.73
C MET A 238 10.18 10.58 9.67
N ALA A 239 10.93 11.56 10.20
CA ALA A 239 12.04 11.30 11.14
C ALA A 239 11.58 10.59 12.42
N ARG A 240 10.31 10.76 12.78
CA ARG A 240 9.64 10.05 13.87
C ARG A 240 8.29 9.58 13.36
N SER A 241 8.02 8.28 13.50
CA SER A 241 6.74 7.72 13.11
C SER A 241 5.59 8.34 13.89
N LEU A 242 4.45 8.50 13.22
CA LEU A 242 3.20 8.99 13.80
C LEU A 242 2.67 8.00 14.83
N VAL A 243 2.57 8.44 16.08
CA VAL A 243 1.96 7.67 17.17
C VAL A 243 0.76 8.45 17.72
N CYS A 244 -0.43 8.06 17.27
CA CYS A 244 -1.69 8.68 17.69
C CYS A 244 -2.73 7.61 18.05
N ASN A 245 -3.59 7.95 19.01
CA ASN A 245 -4.70 7.09 19.41
C ASN A 245 -5.99 7.57 18.73
N PRO A 246 -6.73 6.70 18.03
CA PRO A 246 -8.01 7.04 17.45
C PRO A 246 -9.05 7.21 18.56
N ILE A 247 -9.79 8.32 18.51
CA ILE A 247 -10.98 8.58 19.31
C ILE A 247 -12.18 8.37 18.40
N LYS A 248 -13.06 7.43 18.72
CA LYS A 248 -14.26 7.17 17.92
C LYS A 248 -15.08 8.45 17.79
N HIS A 249 -15.32 8.88 16.55
CA HIS A 249 -16.09 10.09 16.25
C HIS A 249 -17.45 9.78 15.62
N MET A 250 -17.60 8.66 14.92
CA MET A 250 -18.91 8.25 14.40
C MET A 250 -19.89 7.91 15.53
N LYS A 251 -21.06 8.59 15.48
CA LYS A 251 -22.28 8.21 16.19
C LYS A 251 -22.87 6.95 15.55
#